data_AF-B4QYS3-F1
#
_entry.id   AF-B4QYS3-F1
#
_cell.length_a   1.000
_cell.length_b   1.000
_cell.length_c   1.000
_cell.angle_alpha   90.00
_cell.angle_beta   90.00
_cell.angle_gamma   90.00
#
_symmetry.space_group_name_H-M   'P 1'
#
loop_
_entity.id
_entity.type
_entity.pdbx_description
1 polymer ?
#
loop_
_entity_poly.entity_id
_entity_poly.type
_entity_poly.pdbx_seq_one_letter_code
_entity_poly.pdbx_strand_id
1 'polypeptide(L)'
;MEVKQLLLIVVIGLGLVLLSHADCPLSRAMIEGTNRIFTNRNAAGQYELKRLQRVRTNEVLHMICQPNDIVQTTCQRTHNNFSRPFPMRCQRPLAASATAVTDTSCPATMYSVGYTINNRRLELYRACYDRNGVRARFTTHSVYHKTFFPQRPCADFSRDGVLSEADTQSFLPRSIYRAFRTIFGNNQRYIPNERDVIINRGHLTPSGDYLYGDQMCATFKYVNVAPMFKSINDRNWETIERWIRTRISAGGSLRIKTGTNGDLHLPDNRGRQRRIILGAGTKNIMPLWLYKVVRTSSNAPHSVFITLNNIFARTRPPAPAFCTSITCPMALESVAAAGWTYCCNATTFAL
;
A
#
# COMPACT_ATOMS: atom_id res chain seq x y z
N MET A 1 67.58 28.74 38.65
CA MET A 1 66.74 29.96 38.70
C MET A 1 66.21 30.17 37.29
N GLU A 2 64.93 30.06 36.94
CA GLU A 2 63.68 30.20 37.66
C GLU A 2 62.59 29.35 36.97
N VAL A 3 61.54 29.09 37.74
CA VAL A 3 60.34 28.30 37.44
C VAL A 3 59.56 28.90 36.26
N LYS A 4 59.21 28.09 35.24
CA LYS A 4 58.16 28.45 34.27
C LYS A 4 56.88 27.68 34.57
N GLN A 5 55.86 28.44 34.97
CA GLN A 5 54.51 28.00 35.30
C GLN A 5 53.82 27.28 34.14
N LEU A 6 53.19 26.16 34.48
CA LEU A 6 52.16 25.48 33.69
C LEU A 6 50.95 26.41 33.52
N LEU A 7 50.56 26.72 32.28
CA LEU A 7 49.23 27.25 31.97
C LEU A 7 48.41 26.14 31.29
N LEU A 8 47.49 25.57 32.05
CA LEU A 8 46.53 24.56 31.58
C LEU A 8 45.40 25.28 30.83
N ILE A 9 45.42 25.28 29.50
CA ILE A 9 44.29 25.78 28.70
C ILE A 9 43.22 24.69 28.66
N VAL A 10 42.20 24.84 29.51
CA VAL A 10 40.96 24.07 29.43
C VAL A 10 40.17 24.58 28.22
N VAL A 11 40.26 23.87 27.10
CA VAL A 11 39.37 24.09 25.95
C VAL A 11 38.00 23.53 26.34
N ILE A 12 37.13 24.41 26.84
CA ILE A 12 35.70 24.14 26.94
C ILE A 12 35.18 24.10 25.51
N GLY A 13 35.05 22.88 24.96
CA GLY A 13 34.33 22.62 23.73
C GLY A 13 32.87 22.96 23.94
N LEU A 14 32.50 24.21 23.63
CA LEU A 14 31.12 24.60 23.34
C LEU A 14 30.69 23.84 22.09
N GLY A 15 30.19 22.62 22.28
CA GLY A 15 29.38 21.94 21.30
C GLY A 15 28.16 22.80 21.04
N LEU A 16 28.21 23.63 20.00
CA LEU A 16 27.02 24.16 19.36
C LEU A 16 26.22 22.96 18.85
N VAL A 17 25.26 22.52 19.67
CA VAL A 17 24.09 21.81 19.16
C VAL A 17 23.34 22.84 18.32
N LEU A 18 23.66 22.90 17.03
CA LEU A 18 22.80 23.53 16.04
C LEU A 18 21.46 22.79 16.07
N LEU A 19 20.50 23.35 16.82
CA LEU A 19 19.10 22.98 16.81
C LEU A 19 18.57 23.15 15.38
N SER A 20 18.66 22.08 14.59
CA SER A 20 18.27 22.03 13.19
C SER A 20 16.80 21.63 13.02
N HIS A 21 15.85 22.42 13.54
CA HIS A 21 14.42 22.12 13.33
C HIS A 21 13.59 23.35 12.93
N ALA A 22 13.93 23.94 11.79
CA ALA A 22 13.15 25.00 11.13
C ALA A 22 12.12 24.47 10.10
N ASP A 23 11.85 23.16 10.09
CA ASP A 23 10.89 22.52 9.18
C ASP A 23 9.46 22.66 9.69
N CYS A 24 8.52 22.93 8.79
CA CYS A 24 7.10 23.02 9.11
C CYS A 24 6.46 21.61 9.12
N PRO A 25 5.91 21.14 10.26
CA PRO A 25 5.18 19.89 10.29
C PRO A 25 3.81 20.03 9.61
N LEU A 26 3.38 18.99 8.88
CA LEU A 26 2.01 18.91 8.39
C LEU A 26 1.13 18.24 9.45
N SER A 27 0.18 18.99 10.00
CA SER A 27 -0.74 18.50 11.02
C SER A 27 -1.85 17.63 10.41
N ARG A 28 -2.55 16.87 11.27
CA ARG A 28 -3.73 16.09 10.87
C ARG A 28 -4.79 16.97 10.20
N ALA A 29 -5.12 18.12 10.80
CA ALA A 29 -6.11 19.05 10.26
C ALA A 29 -5.72 19.60 8.88
N MET A 30 -4.43 19.85 8.63
CA MET A 30 -3.93 20.31 7.33
C MET A 30 -4.11 19.25 6.24
N ILE A 31 -3.83 17.98 6.58
CA ILE A 31 -3.87 16.85 5.64
C ILE A 31 -5.30 16.37 5.40
N GLU A 32 -6.11 16.19 6.46
CA GLU A 32 -7.50 15.73 6.35
C GLU A 32 -8.44 16.84 5.87
N GLY A 33 -8.09 18.11 6.11
CA GLY A 33 -8.93 19.25 5.73
C GLY A 33 -8.91 19.59 4.24
N THR A 34 -8.03 18.99 3.44
CA THR A 34 -7.85 19.28 2.02
C THR A 34 -7.97 18.03 1.15
N ASN A 35 -8.43 18.22 -0.08
CA ASN A 35 -8.47 17.23 -1.15
C ASN A 35 -7.59 17.64 -2.36
N ARG A 36 -6.74 18.68 -2.19
CA ARG A 36 -5.70 19.02 -3.16
C ARG A 36 -4.51 18.06 -3.04
N ILE A 37 -3.85 17.79 -4.17
CA ILE A 37 -2.65 16.96 -4.24
C ILE A 37 -1.47 17.79 -3.76
N PHE A 38 -0.79 17.30 -2.72
CA PHE A 38 0.43 17.93 -2.21
C PHE A 38 1.62 17.57 -3.11
N THR A 39 2.29 18.59 -3.66
CA THR A 39 3.48 18.42 -4.49
C THR A 39 4.58 19.40 -4.12
N ASN A 40 5.80 19.07 -4.50
CA ASN A 40 6.99 19.90 -4.45
C ASN A 40 7.57 20.06 -5.86
N ARG A 41 8.58 20.91 -6.02
CA ARG A 41 9.47 20.88 -7.19
C ARG A 41 10.81 20.27 -6.82
N ASN A 42 11.35 19.42 -7.69
CA ASN A 42 12.70 18.88 -7.55
C ASN A 42 13.76 19.88 -8.04
N ALA A 43 15.04 19.50 -7.98
CA ALA A 43 16.15 20.36 -8.41
C ALA A 43 16.06 20.78 -9.89
N ALA A 44 15.40 19.98 -10.74
CA ALA A 44 15.14 20.31 -12.14
C ALA A 44 13.85 21.15 -12.33
N GLY A 45 13.24 21.63 -11.24
CA GLY A 45 12.00 22.41 -11.26
C GLY A 45 10.74 21.59 -11.57
N GLN A 46 10.82 20.27 -11.63
CA GLN A 46 9.71 19.39 -12.02
C GLN A 46 8.87 18.98 -10.81
N TYR A 47 7.56 18.81 -11.01
CA TYR A 47 6.68 18.36 -9.94
C TYR A 47 7.04 16.96 -9.44
N GLU A 48 6.97 16.79 -8.11
CA GLU A 48 7.06 15.52 -7.40
C GLU A 48 6.02 15.49 -6.28
N LEU A 49 5.46 14.30 -6.02
CA LEU A 49 4.48 14.13 -4.97
C LEU A 49 5.11 14.31 -3.60
N LYS A 50 4.46 15.08 -2.72
CA LYS A 50 4.85 15.15 -1.32
C LYS A 50 4.59 13.78 -0.68
N ARG A 51 5.63 13.22 -0.06
CA ARG A 51 5.56 11.90 0.63
C ARG A 51 5.74 12.01 2.13
N LEU A 52 6.50 13.00 2.57
CA LEU A 52 6.88 13.19 3.95
C LEU A 52 5.92 14.15 4.65
N GLN A 53 5.68 13.92 5.93
CA GLN A 53 4.85 14.75 6.81
C GLN A 53 5.55 16.06 7.27
N ARG A 54 6.53 16.56 6.52
CA ARG A 54 7.30 17.76 6.86
C ARG A 54 7.65 18.53 5.61
N VAL A 55 7.68 19.85 5.74
CA VAL A 55 8.07 20.79 4.68
C VAL A 55 9.32 21.51 5.15
N ARG A 56 10.40 21.46 4.36
CA ARG A 56 11.66 22.11 4.71
C ARG A 56 11.48 23.62 4.74
N THR A 57 12.22 24.31 5.59
CA THR A 57 12.22 25.79 5.57
C THR A 57 12.46 26.31 4.16
N ASN A 58 11.68 27.31 3.74
CA ASN A 58 11.69 27.91 2.40
C ASN A 58 11.26 26.98 1.25
N GLU A 59 10.91 25.72 1.53
CA GLU A 59 10.29 24.84 0.53
C GLU A 59 8.87 25.32 0.22
N VAL A 60 8.56 25.37 -1.07
CA VAL A 60 7.23 25.74 -1.58
C VAL A 60 6.43 24.48 -1.86
N LEU A 61 5.37 24.28 -1.07
CA LEU A 61 4.32 23.32 -1.39
C LEU A 61 3.45 23.86 -2.52
N HIS A 62 3.25 23.03 -3.53
CA HIS A 62 2.33 23.28 -4.64
C HIS A 62 1.12 22.36 -4.47
N MET A 63 -0.01 22.94 -4.14
CA MET A 63 -1.27 22.26 -3.85
C MET A 63 -2.15 22.27 -5.09
N ILE A 64 -2.17 21.14 -5.78
CA ILE A 64 -2.79 21.03 -7.11
C ILE A 64 -4.24 20.55 -6.97
N CYS A 65 -5.16 21.31 -7.56
CA CYS A 65 -6.55 20.91 -7.78
C CYS A 65 -6.74 20.41 -9.22
N GLN A 66 -6.32 21.23 -10.17
CA GLN A 66 -6.27 20.96 -11.62
C GLN A 66 -4.96 21.52 -12.19
N PRO A 67 -4.55 21.17 -13.43
CA PRO A 67 -3.31 21.70 -14.02
C PRO A 67 -3.21 23.23 -14.03
N ASN A 68 -4.34 23.94 -14.08
CA ASN A 68 -4.45 25.41 -14.04
C ASN A 68 -4.92 25.98 -12.68
N ASP A 69 -5.22 25.14 -11.67
CA ASP A 69 -5.56 25.55 -10.29
C ASP A 69 -4.51 24.96 -9.34
N ILE A 70 -3.46 25.74 -9.14
CA ILE A 70 -2.34 25.42 -8.26
C ILE A 70 -2.19 26.53 -7.25
N VAL A 71 -2.34 26.17 -5.98
CA VAL A 71 -2.11 27.08 -4.86
C VAL A 71 -0.76 26.81 -4.24
N GLN A 72 0.00 27.85 -3.93
CA GLN A 72 1.29 27.72 -3.26
C GLN A 72 1.20 28.11 -1.79
N THR A 73 2.01 27.43 -0.97
CA THR A 73 2.33 27.85 0.39
C THR A 73 3.77 27.50 0.72
N THR A 74 4.46 28.39 1.43
CA THR A 74 5.89 28.25 1.74
C THR A 74 6.05 28.01 3.22
N CYS A 75 6.92 27.08 3.61
CA CYS A 75 7.31 26.94 5.01
C CYS A 75 8.20 28.12 5.43
N GLN A 76 7.73 28.94 6.36
CA GLN A 76 8.40 30.14 6.83
C GLN A 76 9.29 29.82 8.05
N ARG A 77 10.46 30.46 8.09
CA ARG A 77 11.44 30.30 9.18
C ARG A 77 10.91 30.82 10.53
N THR A 78 10.03 31.80 10.50
CA THR A 78 9.38 32.36 11.69
C THR A 78 8.20 31.49 12.10
N HIS A 79 8.27 30.92 13.31
CA HIS A 79 7.20 30.15 13.95
C HIS A 79 6.75 28.85 13.24
N ASN A 80 7.54 28.29 12.32
CA ASN A 80 7.19 27.08 11.55
C ASN A 80 5.81 27.20 10.87
N ASN A 81 5.45 28.42 10.44
CA ASN A 81 4.15 28.71 9.84
C ASN A 81 4.20 28.60 8.31
N PHE A 82 3.03 28.44 7.71
CA PHE A 82 2.85 28.41 6.26
C PHE A 82 2.42 29.79 5.76
N SER A 83 3.02 30.29 4.67
CA SER A 83 2.70 31.62 4.10
C SER A 83 1.23 31.76 3.69
N ARG A 84 0.56 30.65 3.39
CA ARG A 84 -0.89 30.56 3.22
C ARG A 84 -1.45 29.50 4.16
N PRO A 85 -2.51 29.80 4.94
CA PRO A 85 -3.08 28.86 5.89
C PRO A 85 -3.84 27.72 5.20
N PHE A 86 -3.85 26.57 5.87
CA PHE A 86 -4.70 25.43 5.55
C PHE A 86 -6.07 25.56 6.25
N PRO A 87 -7.11 24.86 5.76
CA PRO A 87 -7.14 23.98 4.59
C PRO A 87 -7.48 24.71 3.28
N MET A 88 -6.94 24.20 2.17
CA MET A 88 -7.21 24.73 0.83
C MET A 88 -8.07 23.76 0.02
N ARG A 89 -9.40 23.96 -0.01
CA ARG A 89 -10.35 23.03 -0.66
C ARG A 89 -10.46 23.17 -2.18
N CYS A 90 -10.55 22.04 -2.86
CA CYS A 90 -10.71 21.92 -4.30
C CYS A 90 -12.10 21.38 -4.64
N GLN A 91 -12.81 22.01 -5.58
CA GLN A 91 -14.15 21.56 -5.97
C GLN A 91 -14.11 20.31 -6.84
N ARG A 92 -13.15 20.23 -7.77
CA ARG A 92 -12.99 19.13 -8.74
C ARG A 92 -11.54 18.65 -8.71
N PRO A 93 -11.14 17.80 -7.74
CA PRO A 93 -9.77 17.34 -7.65
C PRO A 93 -9.42 16.43 -8.81
N LEU A 94 -8.18 16.55 -9.29
CA LEU A 94 -7.61 15.64 -10.27
C LEU A 94 -7.63 14.21 -9.71
N ALA A 95 -8.21 13.28 -10.47
CA ALA A 95 -8.23 11.87 -10.12
C ALA A 95 -6.92 11.18 -10.51
N ALA A 96 -6.42 10.29 -9.65
CA ALA A 96 -5.37 9.36 -10.04
C ALA A 96 -5.90 8.39 -11.10
N SER A 97 -5.06 7.93 -12.01
CA SER A 97 -5.37 6.94 -13.04
C SER A 97 -4.38 5.79 -13.01
N ALA A 98 -4.74 4.63 -13.56
CA ALA A 98 -3.82 3.56 -13.95
C ALA A 98 -3.45 3.71 -15.44
N THR A 99 -2.17 3.72 -15.76
CA THR A 99 -1.67 3.86 -17.13
C THR A 99 -0.61 2.82 -17.41
N ALA A 100 -0.73 2.11 -18.54
CA ALA A 100 0.22 1.09 -18.94
C ALA A 100 1.62 1.70 -19.13
N VAL A 101 2.64 1.01 -18.65
CA VAL A 101 4.05 1.39 -18.78
C VAL A 101 4.89 0.16 -19.10
N THR A 102 6.04 0.38 -19.74
CA THR A 102 7.01 -0.68 -20.00
C THR A 102 7.81 -0.98 -18.72
N ASP A 103 7.74 -2.21 -18.25
CA ASP A 103 8.52 -2.71 -17.11
C ASP A 103 8.70 -4.23 -17.24
N THR A 104 9.93 -4.66 -17.52
CA THR A 104 10.27 -6.07 -17.77
C THR A 104 10.15 -6.96 -16.53
N SER A 105 10.03 -6.39 -15.34
CA SER A 105 9.78 -7.16 -14.11
C SER A 105 8.35 -7.70 -14.03
N CYS A 106 7.42 -7.19 -14.84
CA CYS A 106 6.05 -7.65 -14.88
C CYS A 106 5.85 -8.74 -15.94
N PRO A 107 5.45 -9.97 -15.57
CA PRO A 107 5.11 -11.02 -16.55
C PRO A 107 3.78 -10.79 -17.29
N ALA A 108 3.19 -9.60 -17.17
CA ALA A 108 1.92 -9.20 -17.75
C ALA A 108 2.00 -7.72 -18.16
N THR A 109 0.93 -6.94 -18.02
CA THR A 109 1.00 -5.48 -18.23
C THR A 109 1.29 -4.76 -16.92
N MET A 110 2.35 -3.95 -16.89
CA MET A 110 2.61 -3.06 -15.77
C MET A 110 1.78 -1.78 -15.91
N TYR A 111 1.12 -1.39 -14.82
CA TYR A 111 0.41 -0.12 -14.71
C TYR A 111 1.09 0.77 -13.68
N SER A 112 1.50 1.96 -14.11
CA SER A 112 1.80 3.07 -13.20
C SER A 112 0.47 3.59 -12.65
N VAL A 113 0.32 3.75 -11.34
CA VAL A 113 -0.85 4.43 -10.74
C VAL A 113 -0.42 5.74 -10.13
N GLY A 114 -1.12 6.83 -10.44
CA GLY A 114 -0.75 8.17 -10.00
C GLY A 114 -1.42 9.25 -10.83
N TYR A 115 -0.80 10.43 -10.89
CA TYR A 115 -1.36 11.60 -11.57
C TYR A 115 -0.58 11.94 -12.83
N THR A 116 -1.26 12.56 -13.80
CA THR A 116 -0.59 13.16 -14.96
C THR A 116 -0.80 14.67 -14.89
N ILE A 117 0.29 15.42 -14.72
CA ILE A 117 0.28 16.89 -14.61
C ILE A 117 1.30 17.41 -15.62
N ASN A 118 0.88 18.29 -16.53
CA ASN A 118 1.72 18.85 -17.60
C ASN A 118 2.51 17.78 -18.36
N ASN A 119 1.82 16.72 -18.80
CA ASN A 119 2.39 15.54 -19.48
C ASN A 119 3.45 14.75 -18.68
N ARG A 120 3.65 15.08 -17.40
CA ARG A 120 4.53 14.34 -16.49
C ARG A 120 3.72 13.38 -15.64
N ARG A 121 4.19 12.13 -15.58
CA ARG A 121 3.63 11.11 -14.69
C ARG A 121 4.19 11.26 -13.28
N LEU A 122 3.31 11.46 -12.30
CA LEU A 122 3.63 11.42 -10.88
C LEU A 122 3.12 10.10 -10.28
N GLU A 123 3.99 9.09 -10.27
CA GLU A 123 3.67 7.73 -9.85
C GLU A 123 3.57 7.58 -8.32
N LEU A 124 2.55 6.86 -7.84
CA LEU A 124 2.33 6.45 -6.45
C LEU A 124 2.80 5.03 -6.18
N TYR A 125 2.46 4.13 -7.10
CA TYR A 125 2.79 2.71 -7.05
C TYR A 125 2.67 2.11 -8.45
N ARG A 126 3.20 0.91 -8.63
CA ARG A 126 2.98 0.12 -9.84
C ARG A 126 2.16 -1.12 -9.54
N ALA A 127 1.38 -1.56 -10.51
CA ALA A 127 0.59 -2.78 -10.45
C ALA A 127 0.85 -3.65 -11.69
N CYS A 128 1.45 -4.81 -11.50
CA CYS A 128 1.57 -5.81 -12.55
C CYS A 128 0.27 -6.62 -12.62
N TYR A 129 -0.48 -6.45 -13.71
CA TYR A 129 -1.84 -6.96 -13.80
C TYR A 129 -2.04 -7.79 -15.07
N ASP A 130 -2.54 -9.00 -14.89
CA ASP A 130 -3.02 -9.87 -15.96
C ASP A 130 -4.48 -9.52 -16.25
N ARG A 131 -4.70 -8.79 -17.35
CA ARG A 131 -6.05 -8.40 -17.79
C ARG A 131 -6.89 -9.60 -18.21
N ASN A 132 -6.26 -10.59 -18.84
CA ASN A 132 -6.97 -11.75 -19.38
C ASN A 132 -7.46 -12.64 -18.23
N GLY A 133 -6.63 -12.84 -17.21
CA GLY A 133 -6.98 -13.58 -16.00
C GLY A 133 -7.75 -12.77 -14.95
N VAL A 134 -7.91 -11.44 -15.12
CA VAL A 134 -8.49 -10.53 -14.11
C VAL A 134 -7.77 -10.72 -12.76
N ARG A 135 -6.44 -10.65 -12.79
CA ARG A 135 -5.59 -11.03 -11.66
C ARG A 135 -4.41 -10.09 -11.48
N ALA A 136 -4.30 -9.49 -10.30
CA ALA A 136 -3.09 -8.81 -9.89
C ALA A 136 -1.98 -9.84 -9.59
N ARG A 137 -0.84 -9.71 -10.27
CA ARG A 137 0.34 -10.54 -10.03
C ARG A 137 1.09 -10.01 -8.81
N PHE A 138 1.37 -8.72 -8.82
CA PHE A 138 1.90 -7.98 -7.68
C PHE A 138 1.70 -6.47 -7.83
N THR A 139 1.82 -5.73 -6.74
CA THR A 139 2.04 -4.29 -6.73
C THR A 139 3.34 -3.94 -6.04
N THR A 140 3.92 -2.79 -6.39
CA THR A 140 5.11 -2.25 -5.72
C THR A 140 4.92 -0.78 -5.36
N HIS A 141 5.31 -0.42 -4.14
CA HIS A 141 5.25 0.96 -3.66
C HIS A 141 6.29 1.24 -2.57
N SER A 142 6.47 2.52 -2.26
CA SER A 142 7.24 2.96 -1.10
C SER A 142 6.30 3.46 -0.01
N VAL A 143 6.55 3.04 1.23
CA VAL A 143 5.87 3.54 2.42
C VAL A 143 6.85 4.39 3.23
N TYR A 144 6.35 5.51 3.77
CA TYR A 144 7.16 6.53 4.45
C TYR A 144 6.71 6.68 5.90
N HIS A 145 7.61 7.15 6.75
CA HIS A 145 7.28 7.43 8.15
C HIS A 145 6.21 8.52 8.27
N LYS A 146 5.28 8.30 9.19
CA LYS A 146 4.24 9.25 9.61
C LYS A 146 3.93 9.08 11.08
N THR A 147 3.61 10.17 11.76
CA THR A 147 3.33 10.18 13.20
C THR A 147 1.85 9.95 13.51
N PHE A 148 1.00 9.91 12.49
CA PHE A 148 -0.42 9.64 12.64
C PHE A 148 -1.00 8.93 11.41
N PHE A 149 -2.16 8.30 11.59
CA PHE A 149 -2.91 7.61 10.53
C PHE A 149 -4.18 8.43 10.23
N PRO A 150 -4.23 9.11 9.07
CA PRO A 150 -5.39 9.91 8.68
C PRO A 150 -6.64 9.06 8.42
N GLN A 151 -7.81 9.68 8.56
CA GLN A 151 -9.07 9.10 8.13
C GLN A 151 -9.10 8.91 6.61
N ARG A 152 -9.63 7.77 6.17
CA ARG A 152 -9.75 7.44 4.75
C ARG A 152 -10.90 8.22 4.11
N PRO A 153 -10.67 9.02 3.06
CA PRO A 153 -11.73 9.84 2.47
C PRO A 153 -12.50 9.18 1.31
N CYS A 154 -12.02 8.08 0.74
CA CYS A 154 -12.67 7.38 -0.37
C CYS A 154 -12.75 5.88 -0.16
N ALA A 155 -13.75 5.23 -0.76
CA ALA A 155 -13.89 3.77 -0.78
C ALA A 155 -14.31 3.19 -2.15
N ASP A 156 -14.55 4.05 -3.15
CA ASP A 156 -15.03 3.64 -4.47
C ASP A 156 -13.88 3.19 -5.36
N PHE A 157 -14.05 2.01 -5.98
CA PHE A 157 -13.05 1.44 -6.87
C PHE A 157 -13.28 1.85 -8.31
N SER A 158 -12.21 2.27 -9.00
CA SER A 158 -12.27 2.61 -10.41
C SER A 158 -11.58 1.57 -11.32
N ARG A 159 -12.08 1.49 -12.55
CA ARG A 159 -11.62 0.58 -13.62
C ARG A 159 -10.47 1.14 -14.44
N ASP A 160 -10.44 2.45 -14.62
CA ASP A 160 -9.46 3.21 -15.41
C ASP A 160 -9.27 2.65 -16.84
N GLY A 161 -10.35 2.13 -17.44
CA GLY A 161 -10.32 1.50 -18.76
C GLY A 161 -9.58 0.15 -18.84
N VAL A 162 -9.02 -0.33 -17.71
CA VAL A 162 -8.24 -1.58 -17.69
C VAL A 162 -9.16 -2.79 -17.70
N LEU A 163 -10.20 -2.77 -16.86
CA LEU A 163 -11.20 -3.83 -16.71
C LEU A 163 -12.54 -3.44 -17.33
N SER A 164 -13.28 -4.43 -17.83
CA SER A 164 -14.68 -4.28 -18.18
C SER A 164 -15.58 -4.24 -16.94
N GLU A 165 -16.82 -3.79 -17.09
CA GLU A 165 -17.82 -3.81 -16.02
C GLU A 165 -18.10 -5.26 -15.55
N ALA A 166 -18.18 -6.21 -16.49
CA ALA A 166 -18.37 -7.62 -16.18
C ALA A 166 -17.21 -8.20 -15.35
N ASP A 167 -15.97 -7.83 -15.66
CA ASP A 167 -14.81 -8.26 -14.89
C ASP A 167 -14.86 -7.69 -13.46
N THR A 168 -15.27 -6.43 -13.28
CA THR A 168 -15.38 -5.84 -11.93
C THR A 168 -16.53 -6.40 -11.10
N GLN A 169 -17.62 -6.80 -11.75
CA GLN A 169 -18.74 -7.45 -11.07
C GLN A 169 -18.34 -8.79 -10.42
N SER A 170 -17.30 -9.47 -10.91
CA SER A 170 -16.81 -10.72 -10.32
C SER A 170 -16.28 -10.57 -8.88
N PHE A 171 -16.04 -9.32 -8.43
CA PHE A 171 -15.64 -9.02 -7.05
C PHE A 171 -16.82 -8.68 -6.12
N LEU A 172 -18.06 -8.68 -6.62
CA LEU A 172 -19.23 -8.29 -5.83
C LEU A 172 -19.87 -9.50 -5.14
N PRO A 173 -20.44 -9.35 -3.92
CA PRO A 173 -21.00 -10.47 -3.14
C PRO A 173 -21.99 -11.33 -3.92
N ARG A 174 -22.87 -10.69 -4.70
CA ARG A 174 -23.86 -11.39 -5.51
C ARG A 174 -23.26 -12.29 -6.59
N SER A 175 -22.24 -11.80 -7.29
CA SER A 175 -21.54 -12.57 -8.33
C SER A 175 -20.72 -13.69 -7.72
N ILE A 176 -20.05 -13.43 -6.59
CA ILE A 176 -19.29 -14.43 -5.84
C ILE A 176 -20.20 -15.57 -5.39
N TYR A 177 -21.36 -15.26 -4.81
CA TYR A 177 -22.35 -16.27 -4.43
C TYR A 177 -22.80 -17.13 -5.61
N ARG A 178 -23.09 -16.50 -6.77
CA ARG A 178 -23.45 -17.22 -8.00
C ARG A 178 -22.31 -18.11 -8.50
N ALA A 179 -21.07 -17.63 -8.49
CA ALA A 179 -19.90 -18.40 -8.86
C ALA A 179 -19.75 -19.65 -7.98
N PHE A 180 -19.93 -19.51 -6.66
CA PHE A 180 -19.90 -20.65 -5.74
C PHE A 180 -21.04 -21.64 -5.99
N ARG A 181 -22.25 -21.18 -6.33
CA ARG A 181 -23.35 -22.07 -6.74
C ARG A 181 -23.01 -22.86 -8.01
N THR A 182 -22.36 -22.22 -8.98
CA THR A 182 -21.91 -22.90 -10.21
C THR A 182 -20.84 -23.95 -9.92
N ILE A 183 -19.90 -23.66 -9.02
CA ILE A 183 -18.77 -24.55 -8.73
C ILE A 183 -19.17 -25.73 -7.83
N PHE A 184 -19.98 -25.46 -6.80
CA PHE A 184 -20.25 -26.38 -5.68
C PHE A 184 -21.72 -26.81 -5.58
N GLY A 185 -22.60 -26.28 -6.44
CA GLY A 185 -24.03 -26.56 -6.45
C GLY A 185 -24.85 -25.58 -5.60
N ASN A 186 -26.18 -25.64 -5.74
CA ASN A 186 -27.12 -24.70 -5.10
C ASN A 186 -27.05 -24.70 -3.56
N ASN A 187 -26.68 -25.84 -2.96
CA ASN A 187 -26.61 -26.04 -1.51
C ASN A 187 -25.18 -25.88 -0.96
N GLN A 188 -24.31 -25.15 -1.67
CA GLN A 188 -22.95 -24.89 -1.21
C GLN A 188 -22.93 -24.16 0.14
N ARG A 189 -21.96 -24.50 1.00
CA ARG A 189 -21.89 -24.04 2.39
C ARG A 189 -20.88 -22.93 2.64
N TYR A 190 -20.12 -22.55 1.60
CA TYR A 190 -18.99 -21.64 1.74
C TYR A 190 -19.44 -20.18 1.79
N ILE A 191 -20.39 -19.80 0.95
CA ILE A 191 -20.92 -18.45 0.83
C ILE A 191 -22.43 -18.51 1.12
N PRO A 192 -22.87 -18.52 2.39
CA PRO A 192 -24.25 -18.81 2.77
C PRO A 192 -25.31 -17.92 2.11
N ASN A 193 -24.98 -16.68 1.76
CA ASN A 193 -25.92 -15.75 1.12
C ASN A 193 -25.22 -14.79 0.13
N GLU A 194 -26.03 -14.08 -0.67
CA GLU A 194 -25.55 -13.15 -1.70
C GLU A 194 -25.33 -11.70 -1.24
N ARG A 195 -25.51 -11.42 0.07
CA ARG A 195 -25.46 -10.07 0.64
C ARG A 195 -24.19 -9.81 1.44
N ASP A 196 -23.69 -10.83 2.13
CA ASP A 196 -22.54 -10.71 3.02
C ASP A 196 -21.22 -10.67 2.25
N VAL A 197 -20.36 -9.73 2.64
CA VAL A 197 -19.00 -9.62 2.12
C VAL A 197 -18.11 -10.66 2.81
N ILE A 198 -18.08 -11.88 2.26
CA ILE A 198 -17.19 -12.97 2.74
C ILE A 198 -15.84 -12.91 2.03
N ILE A 199 -15.85 -12.60 0.73
CA ILE A 199 -14.65 -12.34 -0.06
C ILE A 199 -14.70 -10.86 -0.47
N ASN A 200 -13.64 -10.13 -0.18
CA ASN A 200 -13.54 -8.69 -0.42
C ASN A 200 -12.50 -8.39 -1.52
N ARG A 201 -12.51 -7.15 -1.99
CA ARG A 201 -11.47 -6.52 -2.81
C ARG A 201 -10.26 -6.20 -1.91
N GLY A 202 -9.47 -7.22 -1.59
CA GLY A 202 -8.31 -7.10 -0.71
C GLY A 202 -7.20 -6.30 -1.39
N HIS A 203 -6.80 -5.19 -0.78
CA HIS A 203 -5.75 -4.31 -1.32
C HIS A 203 -4.37 -4.97 -1.26
N LEU A 204 -3.58 -4.80 -2.32
CA LEU A 204 -2.16 -5.19 -2.33
C LEU A 204 -1.26 -4.03 -1.89
N THR A 205 -1.51 -2.83 -2.42
CA THR A 205 -1.01 -1.56 -1.89
C THR A 205 -2.11 -0.92 -1.04
N PRO A 206 -2.04 -0.99 0.30
CA PRO A 206 -3.13 -0.54 1.16
C PRO A 206 -3.17 0.98 1.26
N SER A 207 -4.39 1.55 1.33
CA SER A 207 -4.56 3.00 1.55
C SER A 207 -3.84 3.49 2.80
N GLY A 208 -3.75 2.62 3.82
CA GLY A 208 -3.10 2.89 5.09
C GLY A 208 -1.60 3.13 4.98
N ASP A 209 -0.95 2.86 3.85
CA ASP A 209 0.47 3.18 3.64
C ASP A 209 0.69 4.63 3.20
N TYR A 210 -0.35 5.32 2.71
CA TYR A 210 -0.27 6.72 2.33
C TYR A 210 -0.67 7.68 3.45
N LEU A 211 -0.19 8.91 3.35
CA LEU A 211 -0.46 9.99 4.30
C LEU A 211 -1.51 10.98 3.77
N TYR A 212 -1.52 11.25 2.48
CA TYR A 212 -2.39 12.27 1.90
C TYR A 212 -3.68 11.62 1.37
N GLY A 213 -4.82 12.29 1.60
CA GLY A 213 -6.14 11.75 1.26
C GLY A 213 -6.28 11.36 -0.21
N ASP A 214 -5.76 12.18 -1.12
CA ASP A 214 -5.73 11.90 -2.56
C ASP A 214 -4.96 10.61 -2.87
N GLN A 215 -3.80 10.42 -2.22
CA GLN A 215 -2.95 9.24 -2.39
C GLN A 215 -3.60 7.98 -1.79
N MET A 216 -4.36 8.12 -0.69
CA MET A 216 -5.18 7.04 -0.15
C MET A 216 -6.28 6.63 -1.13
N CYS A 217 -7.00 7.60 -1.70
CA CYS A 217 -8.06 7.33 -2.68
C CYS A 217 -7.50 6.65 -3.94
N ALA A 218 -6.27 6.99 -4.34
CA ALA A 218 -5.63 6.39 -5.48
C ALA A 218 -5.35 4.88 -5.34
N THR A 219 -5.43 4.29 -4.14
CA THR A 219 -5.30 2.83 -3.97
C THR A 219 -6.56 2.06 -4.35
N PHE A 220 -7.69 2.73 -4.50
CA PHE A 220 -8.98 2.10 -4.83
C PHE A 220 -9.09 1.86 -6.33
N LYS A 221 -8.23 0.98 -6.84
CA LYS A 221 -8.17 0.59 -8.25
C LYS A 221 -8.33 -0.91 -8.35
N TYR A 222 -9.11 -1.39 -9.32
CA TYR A 222 -9.26 -2.83 -9.54
C TYR A 222 -7.93 -3.53 -9.89
N VAL A 223 -6.96 -2.79 -10.46
CA VAL A 223 -5.61 -3.32 -10.69
C VAL A 223 -4.80 -3.55 -9.42
N ASN A 224 -5.24 -3.01 -8.28
CA ASN A 224 -4.57 -3.08 -6.97
C ASN A 224 -5.22 -4.08 -6.00
N VAL A 225 -6.16 -4.90 -6.47
CA VAL A 225 -6.85 -5.84 -5.59
C VAL A 225 -6.76 -7.27 -6.06
N ALA A 226 -6.79 -8.17 -5.08
CA ALA A 226 -7.02 -9.59 -5.25
C ALA A 226 -8.26 -10.00 -4.44
N PRO A 227 -9.00 -11.03 -4.87
CA PRO A 227 -10.06 -11.57 -4.03
C PRO A 227 -9.43 -12.19 -2.76
N MET A 228 -9.89 -11.75 -1.61
CA MET A 228 -9.34 -12.11 -0.30
C MET A 228 -10.48 -12.37 0.66
N PHE A 229 -10.41 -13.42 1.48
CA PHE A 229 -11.41 -13.60 2.53
C PHE A 229 -11.37 -12.40 3.49
N LYS A 230 -12.54 -11.82 3.76
CA LYS A 230 -12.66 -10.59 4.56
C LYS A 230 -12.02 -10.74 5.94
N SER A 231 -12.22 -11.88 6.60
CA SER A 231 -11.63 -12.11 7.93
C SER A 231 -10.10 -12.18 7.91
N ILE A 232 -9.49 -12.62 6.80
CA ILE A 232 -8.04 -12.63 6.61
C ILE A 232 -7.54 -11.20 6.40
N ASN A 233 -8.22 -10.45 5.52
CA ASN A 233 -7.95 -9.04 5.25
C ASN A 233 -7.95 -8.21 6.53
N ASP A 234 -8.94 -8.44 7.41
CA ASP A 234 -9.18 -7.62 8.59
C ASP A 234 -8.39 -8.05 9.85
N ARG A 235 -7.60 -9.13 9.77
CA ARG A 235 -6.86 -9.70 10.92
C ARG A 235 -5.36 -9.74 10.70
N ASN A 236 -4.76 -10.92 10.45
CA ASN A 236 -3.30 -11.03 10.32
C ASN A 236 -2.75 -10.16 9.19
N TRP A 237 -3.49 -10.05 8.08
CA TRP A 237 -3.06 -9.22 6.95
C TRP A 237 -2.94 -7.75 7.34
N GLU A 238 -3.97 -7.17 7.95
CA GLU A 238 -3.93 -5.80 8.45
C GLU A 238 -2.90 -5.63 9.58
N THR A 239 -2.72 -6.64 10.44
CA THR A 239 -1.69 -6.65 11.50
C THR A 239 -0.28 -6.54 10.92
N ILE A 240 0.02 -7.30 9.86
CA ILE A 240 1.28 -7.21 9.12
C ILE A 240 1.47 -5.80 8.55
N GLU A 241 0.46 -5.28 7.88
CA GLU A 241 0.52 -3.95 7.27
C GLU A 241 0.76 -2.86 8.32
N ARG A 242 0.11 -2.96 9.48
CA ARG A 242 0.30 -2.02 10.59
C ARG A 242 1.72 -2.11 11.13
N TRP A 243 2.22 -3.32 11.38
CA TRP A 243 3.57 -3.53 11.87
C TRP A 243 4.62 -2.95 10.93
N ILE A 244 4.47 -3.12 9.60
CA ILE A 244 5.42 -2.55 8.63
C ILE A 244 5.51 -1.03 8.80
N ARG A 245 4.37 -0.36 8.96
CA ARG A 245 4.32 1.10 9.14
C ARG A 245 5.01 1.56 10.43
N THR A 246 5.01 0.75 11.49
CA THR A 246 5.70 1.08 12.74
C THR A 246 7.21 0.83 12.71
N ARG A 247 7.76 0.24 11.64
CA ARG A 247 9.21 -0.02 11.49
C ARG A 247 9.99 1.09 10.80
N ILE A 248 9.32 2.17 10.41
CA ILE A 248 9.94 3.23 9.62
C ILE A 248 10.32 4.37 10.57
N SER A 249 11.62 4.66 10.73
CA SER A 249 12.07 5.81 11.50
C SER A 249 11.82 7.12 10.75
N ALA A 250 11.85 8.26 11.45
CA ALA A 250 11.70 9.58 10.83
C ALA A 250 12.69 9.79 9.67
N GLY A 251 12.18 10.22 8.51
CA GLY A 251 12.96 10.36 7.27
C GLY A 251 13.21 9.06 6.51
N GLY A 252 12.89 7.90 7.09
CA GLY A 252 13.01 6.60 6.46
C GLY A 252 11.87 6.24 5.51
N SER A 253 12.10 5.18 4.74
CA SER A 253 11.08 4.52 3.92
C SER A 253 11.39 3.03 3.76
N LEU A 254 10.35 2.25 3.46
CA LEU A 254 10.46 0.85 3.06
C LEU A 254 9.87 0.67 1.67
N ARG A 255 10.44 -0.26 0.90
CA ARG A 255 9.96 -0.67 -0.41
C ARG A 255 9.17 -1.96 -0.25
N ILE A 256 7.93 -1.95 -0.70
CA ILE A 256 6.99 -3.05 -0.52
C ILE A 256 6.65 -3.64 -1.87
N LYS A 257 6.70 -4.96 -1.98
CA LYS A 257 6.10 -5.73 -3.08
C LYS A 257 5.06 -6.66 -2.48
N THR A 258 3.81 -6.53 -2.91
CA THR A 258 2.70 -7.36 -2.42
C THR A 258 2.09 -8.10 -3.58
N GLY A 259 1.86 -9.40 -3.46
CA GLY A 259 1.33 -10.18 -4.58
C GLY A 259 0.61 -11.45 -4.16
N THR A 260 0.27 -12.24 -5.17
CA THR A 260 -0.50 -13.47 -5.01
C THR A 260 0.25 -14.65 -5.62
N ASN A 261 0.05 -15.86 -5.07
CA ASN A 261 0.61 -17.08 -5.65
C ASN A 261 -0.33 -18.28 -5.50
N GLY A 262 -0.32 -19.17 -6.48
CA GLY A 262 -1.16 -20.36 -6.53
C GLY A 262 -2.65 -20.07 -6.70
N ASP A 263 -3.43 -21.14 -6.81
CA ASP A 263 -4.88 -21.10 -7.02
C ASP A 263 -5.57 -21.86 -5.88
N LEU A 264 -6.55 -21.24 -5.23
CA LEU A 264 -7.29 -21.86 -4.15
C LEU A 264 -8.27 -22.91 -4.68
N HIS A 265 -8.25 -24.08 -4.05
CA HIS A 265 -9.18 -25.17 -4.28
C HIS A 265 -9.91 -25.52 -2.99
N LEU A 266 -11.18 -25.89 -3.10
CA LEU A 266 -12.00 -26.40 -1.99
C LEU A 266 -12.70 -27.70 -2.42
N PRO A 267 -12.98 -28.62 -1.49
CA PRO A 267 -13.70 -29.86 -1.81
C PRO A 267 -15.16 -29.58 -2.20
N ASP A 268 -15.67 -30.26 -3.23
CA ASP A 268 -17.12 -30.36 -3.47
C ASP A 268 -17.80 -31.34 -2.50
N ASN A 269 -19.11 -31.53 -2.65
CA ASN A 269 -19.89 -32.47 -1.82
C ASN A 269 -19.45 -33.94 -1.98
N ARG A 270 -18.61 -34.27 -2.98
CA ARG A 270 -18.01 -35.59 -3.20
C ARG A 270 -16.53 -35.62 -2.78
N GLY A 271 -16.03 -34.58 -2.12
CA GLY A 271 -14.64 -34.45 -1.68
C GLY A 271 -13.64 -34.07 -2.78
N ARG A 272 -14.09 -33.83 -4.02
CA ARG A 272 -13.19 -33.51 -5.13
C ARG A 272 -12.77 -32.05 -5.05
N GLN A 273 -11.47 -31.78 -5.18
CA GLN A 273 -10.96 -30.41 -5.15
C GLN A 273 -11.39 -29.62 -6.39
N ARG A 274 -12.08 -28.50 -6.17
CA ARG A 274 -12.55 -27.59 -7.23
C ARG A 274 -11.87 -26.24 -7.06
N ARG A 275 -11.33 -25.72 -8.16
CA ARG A 275 -10.74 -24.38 -8.21
C ARG A 275 -11.83 -23.33 -8.01
N ILE A 276 -11.54 -22.29 -7.23
CA ILE A 276 -12.47 -21.16 -7.06
C ILE A 276 -12.25 -20.13 -8.17
N ILE A 277 -13.20 -20.06 -9.10
CA ILE A 277 -13.22 -19.12 -10.22
C ILE A 277 -14.39 -18.16 -10.02
N LEU A 278 -14.11 -16.87 -9.84
CA LEU A 278 -15.14 -15.87 -9.50
C LEU A 278 -15.72 -15.16 -10.72
N GLY A 279 -15.01 -15.16 -11.84
CA GLY A 279 -15.43 -14.56 -13.10
C GLY A 279 -15.87 -15.59 -14.15
N ALA A 280 -16.15 -15.09 -15.36
CA ALA A 280 -16.48 -15.94 -16.50
C ALA A 280 -15.25 -16.74 -16.98
N GLY A 281 -15.46 -17.98 -17.43
CA GLY A 281 -14.39 -18.84 -17.92
C GLY A 281 -13.37 -19.19 -16.83
N THR A 282 -12.14 -18.68 -16.95
CA THR A 282 -11.04 -18.87 -15.99
C THR A 282 -10.58 -17.54 -15.35
N LYS A 283 -11.44 -16.53 -15.37
CA LYS A 283 -11.15 -15.19 -14.83
C LYS A 283 -11.34 -15.08 -13.31
N ASN A 284 -10.57 -14.19 -12.70
CA ASN A 284 -10.61 -13.84 -11.28
C ASN A 284 -10.55 -15.08 -10.37
N ILE A 285 -9.52 -15.89 -10.58
CA ILE A 285 -9.27 -17.06 -9.74
C ILE A 285 -8.81 -16.61 -8.35
N MET A 286 -9.41 -17.20 -7.32
CA MET A 286 -9.02 -16.95 -5.93
C MET A 286 -7.58 -17.41 -5.69
N PRO A 287 -6.65 -16.54 -5.25
CA PRO A 287 -5.29 -16.96 -4.99
C PRO A 287 -5.20 -17.79 -3.73
N LEU A 288 -4.30 -18.79 -3.71
CA LEU A 288 -4.07 -19.62 -2.51
C LEU A 288 -3.24 -18.88 -1.45
N TRP A 289 -2.19 -18.20 -1.89
CA TRP A 289 -1.26 -17.48 -1.03
C TRP A 289 -1.24 -16.00 -1.37
N LEU A 290 -1.20 -15.19 -0.32
CA LEU A 290 -0.84 -13.77 -0.38
C LEU A 290 0.59 -13.63 0.13
N TYR A 291 1.38 -12.75 -0.45
CA TYR A 291 2.72 -12.47 0.05
C TYR A 291 3.00 -10.97 0.11
N LYS A 292 3.87 -10.58 1.03
CA LYS A 292 4.38 -9.22 1.17
C LYS A 292 5.88 -9.27 1.43
N VAL A 293 6.66 -8.77 0.48
CA VAL A 293 8.12 -8.62 0.56
C VAL A 293 8.44 -7.19 0.93
N VAL A 294 9.23 -7.02 1.98
CA VAL A 294 9.65 -5.74 2.52
C VAL A 294 11.15 -5.62 2.35
N ARG A 295 11.58 -4.49 1.78
CA ARG A 295 12.98 -4.12 1.62
C ARG A 295 13.24 -2.73 2.17
N THR A 296 14.49 -2.47 2.54
CA THR A 296 14.95 -1.13 2.91
C THR A 296 14.90 -0.18 1.71
N SER A 297 15.06 1.12 1.93
CA SER A 297 15.24 2.11 0.87
C SER A 297 16.43 1.79 -0.05
N SER A 298 17.51 1.23 0.51
CA SER A 298 18.69 0.72 -0.21
C SER A 298 18.49 -0.66 -0.86
N ASN A 299 17.25 -1.18 -0.89
CA ASN A 299 16.88 -2.45 -1.50
C ASN A 299 17.46 -3.70 -0.81
N ALA A 300 17.91 -3.58 0.44
CA ALA A 300 18.33 -4.72 1.24
C ALA A 300 17.11 -5.51 1.76
N PRO A 301 17.20 -6.85 1.91
CA PRO A 301 16.15 -7.66 2.53
C PRO A 301 15.78 -7.15 3.94
N HIS A 302 14.49 -7.06 4.26
CA HIS A 302 14.03 -6.67 5.60
C HIS A 302 13.10 -7.73 6.21
N SER A 303 11.98 -8.05 5.56
CA SER A 303 11.03 -9.07 6.04
C SER A 303 10.20 -9.62 4.89
N VAL A 304 9.73 -10.85 5.03
CA VAL A 304 8.76 -11.44 4.10
C VAL A 304 7.66 -12.13 4.89
N PHE A 305 6.42 -11.87 4.49
CA PHE A 305 5.23 -12.48 5.06
C PHE A 305 4.46 -13.23 3.98
N ILE A 306 3.94 -14.39 4.32
CA ILE A 306 3.03 -15.15 3.47
C ILE A 306 1.80 -15.55 4.28
N THR A 307 0.62 -15.40 3.70
CA THR A 307 -0.66 -15.69 4.37
C THR A 307 -1.47 -16.63 3.49
N LEU A 308 -1.93 -17.74 4.08
CA LEU A 308 -2.87 -18.65 3.42
C LEU A 308 -4.22 -17.95 3.29
N ASN A 309 -4.69 -17.77 2.06
CA ASN A 309 -5.99 -17.17 1.76
C ASN A 309 -7.10 -18.23 1.80
N ASN A 310 -7.25 -18.97 2.90
CA ASN A 310 -8.26 -20.02 3.03
C ASN A 310 -8.80 -20.12 4.46
N ILE A 311 -10.02 -19.62 4.67
CA ILE A 311 -10.70 -19.68 5.97
C ILE A 311 -11.33 -21.04 6.28
N PHE A 312 -11.41 -21.94 5.30
CA PHE A 312 -12.05 -23.26 5.42
C PHE A 312 -11.04 -24.39 5.66
N ALA A 313 -9.76 -24.07 5.69
CA ALA A 313 -8.73 -25.06 5.97
C ALA A 313 -8.86 -25.53 7.43
N ARG A 314 -8.85 -26.86 7.64
CA ARG A 314 -9.09 -27.48 8.95
C ARG A 314 -7.85 -27.50 9.84
N THR A 315 -6.68 -27.61 9.22
CA THR A 315 -5.39 -27.68 9.89
C THR A 315 -4.39 -26.74 9.23
N ARG A 316 -3.46 -26.22 10.02
CA ARG A 316 -2.40 -25.35 9.52
C ARG A 316 -1.50 -26.14 8.55
N PRO A 317 -1.40 -25.76 7.27
CA PRO A 317 -0.53 -26.45 6.33
C PRO A 317 0.95 -26.22 6.69
N PRO A 318 1.89 -26.95 6.11
CA PRO A 318 3.29 -26.54 6.14
C PRO A 318 3.48 -25.21 5.40
N ALA A 319 4.58 -24.50 5.69
CA ALA A 319 4.99 -23.36 4.87
C ALA A 319 5.20 -23.85 3.41
N PRO A 320 4.79 -23.06 2.40
CA PRO A 320 5.03 -23.39 1.00
C PRO A 320 6.53 -23.43 0.68
N ALA A 321 6.91 -24.21 -0.34
CA ALA A 321 8.31 -24.47 -0.71
C ALA A 321 9.15 -23.21 -0.99
N PHE A 322 8.52 -22.12 -1.41
CA PHE A 322 9.18 -20.83 -1.65
C PHE A 322 9.39 -19.99 -0.38
N CYS A 323 9.11 -20.54 0.81
CA CYS A 323 9.27 -19.88 2.09
C CYS A 323 10.09 -20.74 3.06
N THR A 324 11.34 -20.33 3.30
CA THR A 324 12.11 -20.81 4.45
C THR A 324 11.56 -20.14 5.71
N SER A 325 10.70 -20.84 6.45
CA SER A 325 10.00 -20.28 7.61
C SER A 325 10.96 -19.89 8.73
N ILE A 326 10.75 -18.70 9.30
CA ILE A 326 11.44 -18.16 10.47
C ILE A 326 10.40 -17.67 11.49
N THR A 327 10.85 -17.34 12.70
CA THR A 327 9.99 -16.73 13.72
C THR A 327 9.48 -15.37 13.27
N CYS A 328 8.19 -15.13 13.42
CA CYS A 328 7.60 -13.84 13.10
C CYS A 328 7.96 -12.76 14.13
N PRO A 329 8.25 -11.52 13.69
CA PRO A 329 8.63 -10.41 14.57
C PRO A 329 7.41 -9.74 15.24
N MET A 330 6.25 -10.38 15.21
CA MET A 330 5.00 -9.98 15.85
C MET A 330 4.17 -11.23 16.17
N ALA A 331 3.26 -11.09 17.14
CA ALA A 331 2.22 -12.08 17.36
C ALA A 331 1.21 -12.06 16.20
N LEU A 332 0.81 -13.25 15.75
CA LEU A 332 -0.19 -13.46 14.71
C LEU A 332 -1.18 -14.51 15.20
N GLU A 333 -2.45 -14.32 14.90
CA GLU A 333 -3.49 -15.28 15.23
C GLU A 333 -3.26 -16.60 14.48
N SER A 334 -3.24 -17.73 15.19
CA SER A 334 -2.98 -19.04 14.61
C SER A 334 -4.27 -19.80 14.26
N VAL A 335 -5.23 -19.13 13.61
CA VAL A 335 -6.51 -19.71 13.17
C VAL A 335 -6.78 -19.46 11.69
N ALA A 336 -7.51 -20.37 11.04
CA ALA A 336 -7.82 -20.26 9.61
C ALA A 336 -8.56 -18.94 9.27
N ALA A 337 -9.47 -18.49 10.14
CA ALA A 337 -10.21 -17.24 9.97
C ALA A 337 -9.29 -16.00 9.84
N ALA A 338 -8.13 -16.01 10.49
CA ALA A 338 -7.13 -14.95 10.40
C ALA A 338 -6.12 -15.18 9.26
N GLY A 339 -6.16 -16.33 8.60
CA GLY A 339 -5.19 -16.75 7.59
C GLY A 339 -3.88 -17.14 8.24
N TRP A 340 -3.56 -18.44 8.24
CA TRP A 340 -2.27 -18.89 8.76
C TRP A 340 -1.15 -18.21 8.00
N THR A 341 -0.26 -17.61 8.77
CA THR A 341 0.79 -16.74 8.27
C THR A 341 2.15 -17.28 8.67
N TYR A 342 3.11 -17.15 7.77
CA TYR A 342 4.51 -17.49 8.01
C TYR A 342 5.37 -16.28 7.68
N CYS A 343 6.44 -16.13 8.43
CA CYS A 343 7.50 -15.20 8.11
C CYS A 343 8.62 -15.99 7.43
N CYS A 344 9.13 -15.47 6.32
CA CYS A 344 10.15 -16.17 5.52
C CYS A 344 11.49 -15.45 5.61
N ASN A 345 12.58 -16.20 5.49
CA ASN A 345 13.90 -15.62 5.31
C ASN A 345 13.91 -14.74 4.05
N ALA A 346 14.11 -13.44 4.24
CA ALA A 346 14.03 -12.45 3.16
C ALA A 346 15.22 -12.53 2.18
N THR A 347 16.33 -13.16 2.58
CA THR A 347 17.52 -13.33 1.74
C THR A 347 17.35 -14.45 0.72
N THR A 348 16.55 -15.48 1.04
CA THR A 348 16.34 -16.65 0.16
C THR A 348 15.01 -16.63 -0.58
N PHE A 349 14.11 -15.69 -0.27
CA PHE A 349 12.79 -15.59 -0.89
C PHE A 349 12.86 -15.05 -2.33
N ALA A 350 12.21 -15.73 -3.27
CA ALA A 350 12.43 -15.52 -4.71
C ALA A 350 11.19 -15.12 -5.55
N LEU A 351 10.07 -14.71 -4.93
CA LEU A 351 8.84 -14.33 -5.65
C LEU A 351 8.70 -12.84 -6.00
#